data_AF-A0A4P8PTN9-F1
#
_entry.id   AF-A0A4P8PTN9-F1
#
_cell.length_a   1.000
_cell.length_b   1.000
_cell.length_c   1.000
_cell.angle_alpha   90.00
_cell.angle_beta   90.00
_cell.angle_gamma   90.00
#
_symmetry.space_group_name_H-M   'P 1'
#
loop_
_entity.id
_entity.type
_entity.pdbx_description
1 polymer ?
#
loop_
_entity_poly.entity_id
_entity_poly.type
_entity_poly.pdbx_seq_one_letter_code
_entity_poly.pdbx_strand_id
1 'polypeptide(L)'
;MPPLVFHLDPFKITKVVICTTSSICLRCSIWSRSMFCMEPPKLSRAVAGIVQKALDDANISLREVCRQTGISPTTLHARLKGYRPFQLDEIELIAQLVDIDVAELMRLAVTSAAA
;
A
#
# COMPACT_ATOMS: atom_id res chain seq x y z
N MET A 1 -15.19 8.79 29.35
CA MET A 1 -15.77 8.25 28.10
C MET A 1 -16.04 9.41 27.16
N PRO A 2 -15.13 9.76 26.23
CA PRO A 2 -15.42 10.69 25.14
C PRO A 2 -16.14 9.95 23.99
N PRO A 3 -17.04 10.62 23.24
CA PRO A 3 -17.87 10.01 22.23
C PRO A 3 -17.11 9.76 20.91
N LEU A 4 -17.44 8.62 20.30
CA LEU A 4 -17.01 8.19 18.98
C LEU A 4 -17.46 9.20 17.92
N VAL A 5 -16.52 9.86 17.25
CA VAL A 5 -16.77 10.66 16.06
C VAL A 5 -16.62 9.75 14.85
N PHE A 6 -17.74 9.35 14.27
CA PHE A 6 -17.82 8.72 12.94
C PHE A 6 -17.49 9.78 11.88
N HIS A 7 -16.30 9.68 11.29
CA HIS A 7 -15.96 10.44 10.10
C HIS A 7 -16.39 9.66 8.87
N LEU A 8 -17.11 10.33 7.97
CA LEU A 8 -17.84 9.79 6.83
C LEU A 8 -16.92 9.25 5.72
N ASP A 9 -17.18 8.01 5.27
CA ASP A 9 -16.60 7.40 4.07
C ASP A 9 -17.22 7.97 2.77
N PRO A 10 -16.41 8.43 1.79
CA PRO A 10 -16.92 8.81 0.48
C PRO A 10 -16.30 7.97 -0.65
N PHE A 11 -16.45 6.64 -0.67
CA PHE A 11 -16.09 5.84 -1.85
C PHE A 11 -17.12 4.75 -2.18
N LYS A 12 -18.35 5.19 -2.47
CA LYS A 12 -19.24 4.45 -3.37
C LYS A 12 -18.86 4.79 -4.82
N ILE A 13 -18.17 3.89 -5.53
CA ILE A 13 -18.25 3.85 -6.99
C ILE A 13 -18.58 2.42 -7.41
N THR A 14 -19.79 2.29 -7.93
CA THR A 14 -20.44 1.09 -8.43
C THR A 14 -20.48 1.16 -9.96
N LYS A 15 -20.16 0.04 -10.63
CA LYS A 15 -20.29 -0.27 -12.08
C LYS A 15 -19.23 0.37 -13.00
N VAL A 16 -18.83 -0.20 -14.14
CA VAL A 16 -19.54 -1.04 -15.13
C VAL A 16 -18.53 -1.97 -15.83
N VAL A 17 -18.91 -3.24 -16.03
CA VAL A 17 -18.27 -4.17 -16.98
C VAL A 17 -18.90 -3.92 -18.36
N ILE A 18 -18.11 -3.51 -19.35
CA ILE A 18 -18.51 -3.61 -20.76
C ILE A 18 -17.36 -4.28 -21.51
N CYS A 19 -17.65 -5.49 -21.96
CA CYS A 19 -16.79 -6.33 -22.78
C CYS A 19 -17.54 -6.51 -24.12
N THR A 20 -17.07 -5.87 -25.19
CA THR A 20 -17.58 -6.14 -26.55
C THR A 20 -16.44 -6.09 -27.56
N THR A 21 -16.02 -7.30 -27.95
CA THR A 21 -15.61 -7.72 -29.31
C THR A 21 -14.54 -6.91 -30.05
N SER A 22 -13.30 -7.40 -30.02
CA SER A 22 -12.69 -8.11 -31.16
C SER A 22 -11.21 -8.37 -30.93
N SER A 23 -10.91 -9.64 -30.66
CA SER A 23 -9.70 -10.41 -31.00
C SER A 23 -8.31 -9.76 -30.85
N ILE A 24 -7.56 -10.33 -29.91
CA ILE A 24 -6.09 -10.29 -29.72
C ILE A 24 -5.57 -9.14 -28.84
N CYS A 25 -5.80 -9.28 -27.53
CA CYS A 25 -4.94 -8.73 -26.47
C CYS A 25 -4.79 -9.80 -25.38
N LEU A 26 -4.27 -10.97 -25.75
CA LEU A 26 -3.83 -11.97 -24.80
C LEU A 26 -2.51 -11.49 -24.21
N ARG A 27 -2.59 -11.02 -22.95
CA ARG A 27 -1.48 -10.71 -22.03
C ARG A 27 -1.09 -9.24 -21.85
N CYS A 28 -2.06 -8.35 -21.65
CA CYS A 28 -1.81 -7.06 -20.97
C CYS A 28 -3.12 -6.41 -20.52
N SER A 29 -3.72 -6.83 -19.39
CA SER A 29 -4.99 -6.24 -18.99
C SER A 29 -5.33 -6.49 -17.51
N ILE A 30 -4.80 -5.61 -16.66
CA ILE A 30 -5.42 -5.13 -15.40
C ILE A 30 -4.70 -3.86 -14.93
N TRP A 31 -3.51 -3.57 -15.47
CA TRP A 31 -2.67 -2.51 -14.95
C TRP A 31 -2.38 -1.42 -15.97
N SER A 32 -3.43 -0.71 -16.41
CA SER A 32 -3.30 0.51 -17.21
C SER A 32 -4.47 1.46 -16.99
N ARG A 33 -4.38 2.29 -15.96
CA ARG A 33 -4.88 3.68 -16.03
C ARG A 33 -4.13 4.56 -15.05
N SER A 34 -3.39 5.52 -15.63
CA SER A 34 -2.52 6.53 -15.00
C SER A 34 -1.13 6.00 -14.60
N MET A 35 -0.18 5.87 -15.53
CA MET A 35 0.54 6.99 -16.15
C MET A 35 1.16 7.93 -15.10
N PHE A 36 2.21 7.44 -14.43
CA PHE A 36 3.43 8.19 -14.13
C PHE A 36 4.57 7.16 -14.17
N CYS A 37 5.34 7.12 -15.25
CA CYS A 37 6.66 6.48 -15.25
C CYS A 37 7.63 7.39 -14.50
N MET A 38 7.36 7.65 -13.23
CA MET A 38 8.37 8.12 -12.30
C MET A 38 8.86 6.85 -11.62
N GLU A 39 10.12 6.49 -11.85
CA GLU A 39 10.72 5.49 -10.97
C GLU A 39 10.52 5.98 -9.54
N PRO A 40 9.86 5.18 -8.69
CA PRO A 40 9.63 5.64 -7.34
C PRO A 40 10.98 5.90 -6.67
N PRO A 41 11.07 6.97 -5.85
CA PRO A 41 12.31 7.32 -5.18
C PRO A 41 12.88 6.07 -4.50
N LYS A 42 14.21 5.88 -4.56
CA LYS A 42 14.88 4.70 -3.98
C LYS A 42 14.40 4.43 -2.55
N LEU A 43 14.19 5.50 -1.77
CA LEU A 43 13.64 5.44 -0.42
C LEU A 43 12.23 4.82 -0.36
N SER A 44 11.32 5.20 -1.26
CA SER A 44 9.95 4.64 -1.27
C SER A 44 9.95 3.14 -1.53
N ARG A 45 10.82 2.64 -2.42
CA ARG A 45 10.99 1.19 -2.64
C ARG A 45 11.60 0.51 -1.42
N ALA A 46 12.61 1.12 -0.81
CA ALA A 46 13.24 0.58 0.39
C ALA A 46 12.24 0.47 1.55
N VAL A 47 11.50 1.53 1.85
CA VAL A 47 10.42 1.52 2.86
C VAL A 47 9.42 0.42 2.55
N ALA A 48 8.94 0.34 1.30
CA ALA A 48 7.97 -0.69 0.92
C ALA A 48 8.49 -2.11 1.10
N GLY A 49 9.76 -2.37 0.78
CA GLY A 49 10.41 -3.66 0.99
C GLY A 49 10.58 -4.01 2.46
N ILE A 50 10.98 -3.05 3.30
CA ILE A 50 11.09 -3.26 4.75
C ILE A 50 9.71 -3.53 5.36
N VAL A 51 8.70 -2.75 4.99
CA VAL A 51 7.32 -2.95 5.46
C VAL A 51 6.81 -4.34 5.06
N GLN A 52 7.02 -4.75 3.80
CA GLN A 52 6.59 -6.06 3.33
C GLN A 52 7.25 -7.19 4.13
N LYS A 53 8.57 -7.10 4.32
CA LYS A 53 9.31 -8.07 5.12
C LYS A 53 8.80 -8.13 6.56
N ALA A 54 8.56 -6.98 7.17
CA ALA A 54 8.07 -6.90 8.54
C ALA A 54 6.68 -7.56 8.69
N LEU A 55 5.79 -7.35 7.71
CA LEU A 55 4.48 -8.03 7.66
C LEU A 55 4.60 -9.55 7.50
N ASP A 56 5.53 -9.99 6.64
CA ASP A 56 5.80 -11.41 6.41
C ASP A 56 6.37 -12.08 7.67
N ASP A 57 7.33 -11.42 8.36
CA ASP A 57 7.95 -11.89 9.61
C ASP A 57 6.89 -12.02 10.73
N ALA A 58 5.93 -11.10 10.80
CA ALA A 58 4.81 -11.14 11.74
C ALA A 58 3.66 -12.06 11.32
N ASN A 59 3.75 -12.74 10.16
CA ASN A 59 2.69 -13.59 9.60
C ASN A 59 1.33 -12.88 9.46
N ILE A 60 1.34 -11.57 9.21
CA ILE A 60 0.12 -10.77 9.08
C ILE A 60 -0.30 -10.74 7.61
N SER A 61 -1.51 -11.24 7.33
CA SER A 61 -2.05 -11.19 5.97
C SER A 61 -2.36 -9.76 5.53
N LEU A 62 -2.17 -9.45 4.25
CA LEU A 62 -2.52 -8.13 3.68
C LEU A 62 -3.98 -7.75 3.91
N ARG A 63 -4.89 -8.74 3.93
CA ARG A 63 -6.31 -8.53 4.23
C ARG A 63 -6.51 -8.03 5.65
N GLU A 64 -5.74 -8.57 6.59
CA GLU A 64 -5.77 -8.15 7.99
C GLU A 64 -5.21 -6.73 8.15
N VAL A 65 -4.11 -6.41 7.47
CA VAL A 65 -3.56 -5.05 7.43
C VAL A 65 -4.60 -4.06 6.91
N CYS A 66 -5.27 -4.36 5.80
CA CYS A 66 -6.32 -3.48 5.26
C CYS A 66 -7.47 -3.28 6.25
N ARG A 67 -7.85 -4.34 6.98
CA ARG A 67 -8.92 -4.30 7.96
C ARG A 67 -8.58 -3.40 9.14
N GLN A 68 -7.34 -3.49 9.64
CA GLN A 68 -6.92 -2.73 10.83
C GLN A 68 -6.50 -1.29 10.50
N THR A 69 -5.85 -1.07 9.36
CA THR A 69 -5.39 0.27 8.94
C THR A 69 -6.46 1.09 8.22
N GLY A 70 -7.52 0.46 7.73
CA GLY A 70 -8.52 1.11 6.87
C GLY A 70 -8.02 1.43 5.46
N ILE A 71 -6.79 1.08 5.12
CA ILE A 71 -6.22 1.31 3.79
C ILE A 71 -6.84 0.33 2.81
N SER A 72 -7.31 0.84 1.67
CA SER A 72 -7.88 -0.02 0.63
C SER A 72 -6.83 -1.01 0.09
N PRO A 73 -7.21 -2.26 -0.24
CA PRO A 73 -6.26 -3.27 -0.69
C PRO A 73 -5.54 -2.89 -1.99
N THR A 74 -6.21 -2.17 -2.89
CA THR A 74 -5.59 -1.64 -4.12
C THR A 74 -4.56 -0.57 -3.82
N THR A 75 -4.84 0.33 -2.88
CA THR A 75 -3.89 1.36 -2.43
C THR A 75 -2.69 0.74 -1.73
N LEU A 76 -2.93 -0.17 -0.78
CA LEU A 76 -1.86 -0.86 -0.04
C LEU A 76 -0.92 -1.60 -0.99
N HIS A 77 -1.49 -2.34 -1.94
CA HIS A 77 -0.70 -3.07 -2.92
C HIS A 77 0.10 -2.14 -3.86
N ALA A 78 -0.45 -0.99 -4.25
CA ALA A 78 0.29 0.00 -5.04
C ALA A 78 1.48 0.58 -4.25
N ARG A 79 1.33 0.79 -2.94
CA ARG A 79 2.39 1.30 -2.06
C ARG A 79 3.47 0.26 -1.77
N LEU A 80 3.09 -0.98 -1.50
CA LEU A 80 4.03 -2.09 -1.30
C LEU A 80 4.88 -2.37 -2.53
N LYS A 81 4.36 -2.13 -3.73
CA LYS A 81 5.16 -2.20 -4.96
C LYS A 81 5.99 -0.94 -5.24
N GLY A 82 5.92 0.05 -4.36
CA GLY A 82 6.65 1.31 -4.45
C GLY A 82 6.03 2.34 -5.40
N TYR A 83 4.95 2.05 -6.13
CA TYR A 83 4.38 3.01 -7.11
C TYR A 83 3.82 4.29 -6.51
N ARG A 84 3.55 4.26 -5.20
CA ARG A 84 3.14 5.40 -4.39
C ARG A 84 3.92 5.34 -3.08
N PRO A 85 4.43 6.48 -2.56
CA PRO A 85 5.01 6.51 -1.23
C PRO A 85 3.92 6.23 -0.18
N PHE A 86 4.34 5.63 0.93
CA PHE A 86 3.54 5.60 2.16
C PHE A 86 3.52 6.98 2.80
N GLN A 87 2.38 7.33 3.39
CA GLN A 87 2.31 8.49 4.28
C GLN A 87 2.80 8.10 5.68
N LEU A 88 3.22 9.08 6.48
CA LEU A 88 3.83 8.81 7.79
C LEU A 88 2.84 8.16 8.78
N ASP A 89 1.61 8.65 8.80
CA ASP A 89 0.48 8.09 9.56
C ASP A 89 0.22 6.62 9.20
N GLU A 90 0.34 6.28 7.92
CA GLU A 90 0.16 4.90 7.46
C GLU A 90 1.30 3.99 7.87
N ILE A 91 2.54 4.51 7.89
CA ILE A 91 3.70 3.79 8.41
C ILE A 91 3.54 3.59 9.92
N GLU A 92 3.11 4.60 10.66
CA GLU A 92 2.82 4.49 12.10
C GLU A 92 1.80 3.40 12.40
N LEU A 93 0.69 3.36 11.65
CA LEU A 93 -0.33 2.32 11.83
C LEU A 93 0.23 0.93 11.54
N ILE A 94 0.99 0.76 10.46
CA ILE A 94 1.57 -0.55 10.12
C ILE A 94 2.64 -0.96 11.14
N ALA A 95 3.45 -0.01 11.62
CA ALA A 95 4.47 -0.25 12.62
C ALA A 95 3.86 -0.71 13.95
N GLN A 96 2.74 -0.13 14.37
CA GLN A 96 1.97 -0.58 15.53
C GLN A 96 1.44 -2.01 15.36
N LEU A 97 1.03 -2.40 14.16
CA LEU A 97 0.55 -3.77 13.88
C LEU A 97 1.65 -4.83 13.99
N VAL A 98 2.86 -4.44 13.64
CA VAL A 98 4.02 -5.35 13.59
C VAL A 98 4.87 -5.26 14.87
N ASP A 99 4.48 -4.40 15.82
CA ASP A 99 5.20 -4.13 17.07
C ASP A 99 6.66 -3.70 16.83
N ILE A 100 6.87 -2.86 15.81
CA ILE A 100 8.16 -2.27 15.47
C ILE A 100 8.10 -0.76 15.66
N ASP A 101 9.18 -0.17 16.18
CA ASP A 101 9.28 1.29 16.27
C ASP A 101 9.44 1.92 14.88
N VAL A 102 8.73 3.02 14.64
CA VAL A 102 8.73 3.72 13.35
C VAL A 102 10.11 4.24 13.01
N ALA A 103 10.87 4.73 14.00
CA ALA A 103 12.21 5.24 13.74
C ALA A 103 13.17 4.12 13.33
N GLU A 104 13.04 2.93 13.93
CA GLU A 104 13.83 1.76 13.53
C GLU A 104 13.49 1.30 12.11
N LEU A 105 12.20 1.23 11.75
CA LEU A 105 11.76 0.90 10.40
C LEU A 105 12.35 1.88 9.36
N MET A 106 12.28 3.18 9.65
CA MET A 106 12.83 4.22 8.78
C MET A 106 14.35 4.16 8.69
N ARG A 107 15.05 3.85 9.79
CA ARG A 107 16.51 3.68 9.80
C ARG A 107 16.94 2.53 8.88
N LEU A 108 16.24 1.40 8.93
CA LEU A 108 16.49 0.25 8.05
C LEU A 108 16.22 0.60 6.57
N ALA A 109 15.15 1.35 6.30
CA ALA A 109 14.83 1.80 4.95
C ALA A 109 15.87 2.77 4.38
N VAL A 110 16.34 3.73 5.18
CA VAL A 110 17.41 4.67 4.75
C VAL A 110 18.72 3.92 4.49
N THR A 111 19.09 2.99 5.37
CA THR A 111 20.32 2.20 5.23
C THR A 111 20.29 1.34 3.97
N SER A 112 19.14 0.71 3.67
CA SER A 112 18.97 -0.10 2.45
C SER A 112 18.83 0.72 1.17
N ALA A 113 18.34 1.97 1.26
CA ALA A 113 18.29 2.88 0.12
C ALA A 113 19.65 3.50 -0.24
N ALA A 114 20.58 3.55 0.73
CA ALA A 114 21.93 4.06 0.57
C ALA A 114 22.94 3.02 0.05
N ALA A 115 22.59 1.73 0.12
CA ALA A 115 23.34 0.62 -0.45
C ALA A 115 23.13 0.50 -1.97
#